data_AF-A0A384IJW3-F1
#
_entry.id   AF-A0A384IJW3-F1
#
_cell.length_a   1.000
_cell.length_b   1.000
_cell.length_c   1.000
_cell.angle_alpha   90.00
_cell.angle_beta   90.00
_cell.angle_gamma   90.00
#
_symmetry.space_group_name_H-M   'P 1'
#
loop_
_entity.id
_entity.type
_entity.pdbx_description
1 polymer ?
#
loop_
_entity_poly.entity_id
_entity_poly.type
_entity_poly.pdbx_seq_one_letter_code
_entity_poly.pdbx_strand_id
1 'polypeptide(L)'
;MSETATESFEEVLASDEVGIPAGSRTHYRHSGYQAPRRDLTAAEFAELLAEASEGDRVPTPRPTPDTWDRTELDEEGVIELIGRLPFRGNDDHLRRRRRSARTLLKWLAQSEGATWQERWTNGGLEDAQRTWVDQVQATYPNLETRSLKSLNCEIHTGMMGLLVGQIIRPTGGCWPSTSTSPSSRPAS
;
A
#
# COMPACT_ATOMS: atom_id res chain seq x y z
N MET A 1 -32.57 -28.33 27.66
CA MET A 1 -32.76 -26.88 27.77
C MET A 1 -31.40 -26.29 28.09
N SER A 2 -30.70 -25.81 27.07
CA SER A 2 -29.54 -24.92 27.19
C SER A 2 -29.49 -24.09 25.92
N GLU A 3 -29.95 -22.85 26.03
CA GLU A 3 -29.82 -21.80 25.03
C GLU A 3 -28.36 -21.34 24.99
N THR A 4 -27.73 -21.37 23.81
CA THR A 4 -26.48 -20.68 23.56
C THR A 4 -26.80 -19.30 22.99
N ALA A 5 -26.45 -18.27 23.75
CA ALA A 5 -26.59 -16.87 23.38
C ALA A 5 -25.76 -16.55 22.14
N THR A 6 -26.47 -16.13 21.08
CA THR A 6 -25.93 -15.42 19.92
C THR A 6 -25.61 -13.99 20.37
N GLU A 7 -24.36 -13.70 20.71
CA GLU A 7 -23.94 -12.33 20.94
C GLU A 7 -23.61 -11.68 19.59
N SER A 8 -24.51 -10.78 19.21
CA SER A 8 -24.58 -10.10 17.92
C SER A 8 -23.41 -9.14 17.70
N PHE A 9 -22.86 -9.21 16.50
CA PHE A 9 -21.81 -8.35 15.91
C PHE A 9 -22.23 -6.86 15.77
N GLU A 10 -23.46 -6.50 16.13
CA GLU A 10 -24.05 -5.16 15.92
C GLU A 10 -23.90 -4.19 17.10
N GLU A 11 -23.59 -4.64 18.32
CA GLU A 11 -23.75 -3.80 19.52
C GLU A 11 -22.53 -2.91 19.88
N VAL A 12 -21.42 -2.99 19.14
CA VAL A 12 -20.22 -2.17 19.44
C VAL A 12 -20.10 -0.93 18.52
N LEU A 13 -21.09 -0.68 17.66
CA LEU A 13 -21.01 0.37 16.62
C LEU A 13 -21.72 1.69 16.97
N ALA A 14 -22.24 1.85 18.20
CA ALA A 14 -23.09 2.99 18.57
C ALA A 14 -22.44 4.03 19.51
N SER A 15 -21.12 4.06 19.67
CA SER A 15 -20.48 5.10 20.52
C SER A 15 -19.15 5.55 19.94
N ASP A 16 -19.18 6.64 19.18
CA ASP A 16 -18.52 7.87 19.61
C ASP A 16 -18.54 8.90 18.47
N GLU A 17 -19.57 9.75 18.50
CA GLU A 17 -19.48 11.11 17.99
C GLU A 17 -18.44 11.88 18.82
N VAL A 18 -17.17 11.80 18.43
CA VAL A 18 -16.16 12.71 19.00
C VAL A 18 -16.18 14.01 18.22
N GLY A 19 -16.92 14.98 18.78
CA GLY A 19 -16.82 16.38 18.40
C GLY A 19 -15.37 16.84 18.42
N ILE A 20 -14.93 17.46 17.33
CA ILE A 20 -13.62 18.11 17.24
C ILE A 20 -13.64 19.33 18.16
N PRO A 21 -12.83 19.39 19.24
CA PRO A 21 -12.71 20.63 20.00
C PRO A 21 -12.01 21.67 19.13
N ALA A 22 -12.74 22.76 18.83
CA ALA A 22 -12.18 23.97 18.25
C ALA A 22 -11.12 24.53 19.22
N GLY A 23 -9.83 24.29 18.95
CA GLY A 23 -8.77 24.88 19.78
C GLY A 23 -7.38 24.24 19.69
N SER A 24 -7.22 23.03 19.17
CA SER A 24 -5.88 22.40 19.11
C SER A 24 -5.16 22.67 17.80
N ARG A 25 -4.65 23.90 17.67
CA ARG A 25 -3.62 24.23 16.67
C ARG A 25 -2.29 23.68 17.17
N THR A 26 -2.08 22.37 17.00
CA THR A 26 -0.80 21.74 17.31
C THR A 26 0.23 22.29 16.32
N HIS A 27 1.06 23.21 16.79
CA HIS A 27 2.22 23.69 16.05
C HIS A 27 3.16 22.50 15.83
N TYR A 28 3.10 21.92 14.63
CA TYR A 28 4.14 21.02 14.16
C TYR A 28 5.42 21.85 14.02
N ARG A 29 6.29 21.80 15.02
CA ARG A 29 7.62 22.38 14.95
C ARG A 29 8.38 21.57 13.91
N HIS A 30 8.47 22.09 12.70
CA HIS A 30 9.25 21.51 11.62
C HIS A 30 10.70 21.42 12.11
N SER A 31 11.15 20.20 12.43
CA SER A 31 12.55 19.94 12.75
C SER A 31 13.38 20.35 11.54
N GLY A 32 14.22 21.38 11.71
CA GLY A 32 14.95 22.09 10.67
C GLY A 32 16.07 21.28 10.01
N TYR A 33 15.77 20.10 9.48
CA TYR A 33 16.66 19.43 8.54
C TYR A 33 16.46 20.07 7.17
N GLN A 34 17.04 21.25 7.00
CA GLN A 34 17.23 21.87 5.70
C GLN A 34 18.51 21.26 5.13
N ALA A 35 18.37 20.26 4.27
CA ALA A 35 19.51 19.83 3.46
C ALA A 35 20.07 21.09 2.76
N PRO A 36 21.40 21.28 2.69
CA PRO A 36 21.96 22.42 1.99
C PRO A 36 21.50 22.33 0.53
N ARG A 37 20.51 23.13 0.17
CA ARG A 37 20.21 23.42 -1.23
C ARG A 37 21.41 24.23 -1.70
N ARG A 38 22.35 23.58 -2.39
CA ARG A 38 23.19 24.32 -3.31
C ARG A 38 22.22 24.99 -4.28
N ASP A 39 22.21 26.32 -4.29
CA ASP A 39 21.52 27.09 -5.31
C ASP A 39 22.28 26.85 -6.62
N LEU A 40 21.95 25.75 -7.29
CA LEU A 40 22.51 25.42 -8.58
C LEU A 40 21.93 26.40 -9.59
N THR A 41 22.81 27.04 -10.33
CA THR A 41 22.42 27.79 -11.51
C THR A 41 21.79 26.86 -12.55
N ALA A 42 21.00 27.41 -13.47
CA ALA A 42 20.40 26.63 -14.55
C ALA A 42 21.45 25.88 -15.38
N ALA A 43 22.67 26.42 -15.50
CA ALA A 43 23.78 25.78 -16.21
C ALA A 43 24.35 24.58 -15.44
N GLU A 44 24.59 24.71 -14.13
CA GLU A 44 25.05 23.61 -13.28
C GLU A 44 23.98 22.51 -13.16
N PHE A 45 22.71 22.90 -13.13
CA PHE A 45 21.60 21.93 -13.15
C PHE A 45 21.54 21.19 -14.50
N ALA A 46 21.78 21.89 -15.61
CA ALA A 46 21.83 21.28 -16.94
C ALA A 46 23.04 20.35 -17.11
N GLU A 47 24.20 20.72 -16.56
CA GLU A 47 25.42 19.89 -16.56
C GLU A 47 25.23 18.63 -15.71
N LEU A 48 24.60 18.76 -14.53
CA LEU A 48 24.30 17.62 -13.66
C LEU A 48 23.24 16.68 -14.27
N LEU A 49 22.27 17.24 -15.01
CA LEU A 49 21.33 16.45 -15.81
C LEU A 49 22.01 15.79 -17.02
N ALA A 50 22.96 16.46 -17.67
CA ALA A 50 23.74 15.91 -18.78
C ALA A 50 24.61 14.73 -18.30
N GLU A 51 25.33 14.89 -17.20
CA GLU A 51 26.14 13.85 -16.55
C GLU A 51 25.27 12.66 -16.08
N ALA A 52 24.06 12.93 -15.56
CA ALA A 52 23.09 11.90 -15.23
C ALA A 52 22.49 11.19 -16.46
N SER A 53 22.40 11.88 -17.60
CA SER A 53 21.91 11.34 -18.87
C SER A 53 22.97 10.60 -19.68
N GLU A 54 24.26 10.84 -19.42
CA GLU A 54 25.38 10.17 -20.11
C GLU A 54 25.50 8.68 -19.74
N GLY A 55 24.78 8.27 -18.70
CA GLY A 55 24.43 6.88 -18.44
C GLY A 55 23.00 6.58 -18.89
N ASP A 56 22.75 6.48 -20.19
CA ASP A 56 21.50 5.97 -20.80
C ASP A 56 21.31 4.47 -20.53
N ARG A 57 21.34 4.11 -19.25
CA ARG A 57 20.98 2.79 -18.76
C ARG A 57 19.53 2.90 -18.41
N VAL A 58 18.65 2.60 -19.37
CA VAL A 58 17.29 2.20 -19.03
C VAL A 58 17.42 1.15 -17.91
N PRO A 59 16.89 1.39 -16.70
CA PRO A 59 16.97 0.40 -15.64
C PRO A 59 16.33 -0.87 -16.19
N THR A 60 17.11 -1.94 -16.34
CA THR A 60 16.55 -3.21 -16.77
C THR A 60 15.48 -3.60 -15.76
N PRO A 61 14.27 -3.99 -16.20
CA PRO A 61 13.24 -4.48 -15.29
C PRO A 61 13.88 -5.58 -14.45
N ARG A 62 13.94 -5.36 -13.12
CA ARG A 62 14.52 -6.36 -12.23
C ARG A 62 13.64 -7.61 -12.35
N PRO A 63 14.19 -8.80 -12.67
CA PRO A 63 13.40 -10.02 -12.61
C PRO A 63 12.90 -10.16 -11.17
N THR A 64 11.58 -10.19 -11.00
CA THR A 64 10.95 -10.48 -9.71
C THR A 64 10.86 -12.00 -9.62
N PRO A 65 11.59 -12.66 -8.71
CA PRO A 65 11.41 -14.09 -8.52
C PRO A 65 9.99 -14.37 -8.03
N ASP A 66 9.37 -15.43 -8.55
CA ASP A 66 8.00 -15.80 -8.22
C ASP A 66 7.86 -16.30 -6.77
N THR A 67 8.96 -16.69 -6.12
CA THR A 67 8.98 -17.21 -4.76
C THR A 67 10.19 -16.72 -3.96
N TRP A 68 10.00 -16.55 -2.65
CA TRP A 68 11.06 -16.40 -1.64
C TRP A 68 10.49 -16.73 -0.25
N ASP A 69 11.31 -16.97 0.77
CA ASP A 69 10.89 -17.48 2.09
C ASP A 69 9.66 -16.79 2.71
N ARG A 70 9.47 -15.49 2.43
CA ARG A 70 8.35 -14.72 2.98
C ARG A 70 7.04 -14.85 2.19
N THR A 71 7.08 -15.25 0.92
CA THR A 71 5.87 -15.50 0.12
C THR A 71 5.20 -16.82 0.49
N GLU A 72 5.92 -17.71 1.17
CA GLU A 72 5.47 -19.04 1.59
C GLU A 72 4.92 -19.06 3.03
N LEU A 73 5.00 -17.94 3.75
CA LEU A 73 4.40 -17.80 5.07
C LEU A 73 2.89 -18.04 4.99
N ASP A 74 2.31 -18.65 6.02
CA ASP A 74 0.85 -18.69 6.18
C ASP A 74 0.29 -17.30 6.55
N GLU A 75 -1.05 -17.19 6.60
CA GLU A 75 -1.73 -15.93 6.93
C GLU A 75 -1.22 -15.38 8.27
N GLU A 76 -1.18 -16.22 9.30
CA GLU A 76 -0.74 -15.87 10.64
C GLU A 76 0.70 -15.37 10.67
N GLY A 77 1.62 -16.06 9.99
CA GLY A 77 3.03 -15.68 9.88
C GLY A 77 3.20 -14.32 9.20
N VAL A 78 2.41 -14.02 8.17
CA VAL A 78 2.40 -12.69 7.54
C VAL A 78 1.90 -11.62 8.51
N ILE A 79 0.82 -11.88 9.25
CA ILE A 79 0.27 -10.90 10.21
C ILE A 79 1.24 -10.64 11.36
N GLU A 80 1.92 -11.67 11.84
CA GLU A 80 2.93 -11.55 12.87
C GLU A 80 4.13 -10.73 12.37
N LEU A 81 4.62 -11.00 11.15
CA LEU A 81 5.67 -10.21 10.51
C LEU A 81 5.28 -8.73 10.41
N ILE A 82 4.08 -8.44 9.90
CA ILE A 82 3.55 -7.07 9.81
C ILE A 82 3.49 -6.40 11.19
N GLY A 83 3.18 -7.18 12.21
CA GLY A 83 3.20 -6.76 13.61
C GLY A 83 4.56 -6.30 14.12
N ARG A 84 5.66 -6.76 13.53
CA ARG A 84 7.04 -6.44 13.92
C ARG A 84 7.68 -5.35 13.03
N LEU A 85 7.02 -4.95 11.95
CA LEU A 85 7.55 -3.94 11.05
C LEU A 85 7.64 -2.57 11.74
N PRO A 86 8.67 -1.75 11.44
CA PRO A 86 8.95 -0.49 12.12
C PRO A 86 8.03 0.65 11.65
N PHE A 87 6.72 0.43 11.68
CA PHE A 87 5.76 1.47 11.34
C PHE A 87 5.63 2.49 12.46
N ARG A 88 5.53 3.77 12.09
CA ARG A 88 5.18 4.83 13.04
C ARG A 88 3.68 4.75 13.35
N GLY A 89 3.31 4.87 14.63
CA GLY A 89 1.91 4.88 15.07
C GLY A 89 1.74 4.41 16.51
N ASN A 90 0.50 4.46 17.00
CA ASN A 90 0.10 3.83 18.26
C ASN A 90 -0.39 2.39 17.99
N ASP A 91 -0.76 1.68 19.05
CA ASP A 91 -1.24 0.30 18.98
C ASP A 91 -2.49 0.13 18.11
N ASP A 92 -3.36 1.14 18.04
CA ASP A 92 -4.54 1.14 17.18
C ASP A 92 -4.18 1.18 15.70
N HIS A 93 -3.18 1.97 15.31
CA HIS A 93 -2.68 1.96 13.93
C HIS A 93 -2.09 0.59 13.55
N LEU A 94 -1.41 -0.08 14.49
CA LEU A 94 -0.87 -1.41 14.26
C LEU A 94 -1.98 -2.46 14.16
N ARG A 95 -2.97 -2.44 15.06
CA ARG A 95 -4.16 -3.28 14.98
C ARG A 95 -4.89 -3.11 13.65
N ARG A 96 -5.12 -1.85 13.25
CA ARG A 96 -5.76 -1.54 11.97
C ARG A 96 -4.97 -2.13 10.81
N ARG A 97 -3.64 -1.97 10.80
CA ARG A 97 -2.79 -2.52 9.74
C ARG A 97 -2.83 -4.04 9.67
N ARG A 98 -2.74 -4.74 10.82
CA ARG A 98 -2.88 -6.20 10.88
C ARG A 98 -4.24 -6.65 10.35
N ARG A 99 -5.31 -5.96 10.75
CA ARG A 99 -6.66 -6.23 10.24
C ARG A 99 -6.73 -6.03 8.73
N SER A 100 -6.28 -4.88 8.23
CA SER A 100 -6.26 -4.55 6.81
C SER A 100 -5.48 -5.57 5.96
N ALA A 101 -4.32 -6.00 6.45
CA ALA A 101 -3.50 -7.01 5.78
C ALA A 101 -4.21 -8.36 5.73
N ARG A 102 -4.81 -8.80 6.85
CA ARG A 102 -5.59 -10.05 6.90
C ARG A 102 -6.72 -10.04 5.89
N THR A 103 -7.43 -8.92 5.80
CA THR A 103 -8.51 -8.77 4.84
C THR A 103 -8.03 -8.96 3.40
N LEU A 104 -6.89 -8.36 3.04
CA LEU A 104 -6.30 -8.49 1.70
C LEU A 104 -5.76 -9.91 1.45
N LEU A 105 -5.18 -10.56 2.46
CA LEU A 105 -4.72 -11.96 2.36
C LEU A 105 -5.88 -12.94 2.14
N LYS A 106 -7.01 -12.74 2.82
CA LYS A 106 -8.22 -13.55 2.59
C LYS A 106 -8.77 -13.39 1.18
N TRP A 107 -8.63 -12.20 0.60
CA TRP A 107 -8.97 -11.98 -0.79
C TRP A 107 -8.00 -12.70 -1.72
N LEU A 108 -6.68 -12.55 -1.51
CA LEU A 108 -5.64 -13.26 -2.28
C LEU A 108 -5.76 -14.79 -2.18
N ALA A 109 -6.22 -15.30 -1.04
CA ALA A 109 -6.42 -16.73 -0.81
C ALA A 109 -7.47 -17.36 -1.75
N GLN A 110 -8.32 -16.54 -2.40
CA GLN A 110 -9.31 -17.00 -3.38
C GLN A 110 -8.68 -17.28 -4.75
N SER A 111 -7.50 -16.72 -5.03
CA SER A 111 -6.74 -16.98 -6.25
C SER A 111 -5.87 -18.23 -6.08
N GLU A 112 -5.66 -18.96 -7.17
CA GLU A 112 -4.78 -20.12 -7.20
C GLU A 112 -3.31 -19.71 -7.05
N GLY A 113 -2.51 -20.52 -6.35
CA GLY A 113 -1.08 -20.28 -6.14
C GLY A 113 -0.58 -20.91 -4.83
N ALA A 114 0.65 -21.40 -4.84
CA ALA A 114 1.33 -21.92 -3.65
C ALA A 114 1.87 -20.78 -2.79
N THR A 115 2.26 -19.65 -3.40
CA THR A 115 2.79 -18.48 -2.69
C THR A 115 1.87 -17.26 -2.77
N TRP A 116 2.06 -16.29 -1.88
CA TRP A 116 1.33 -15.01 -1.96
C TRP A 116 1.64 -14.21 -3.22
N GLN A 117 2.85 -14.33 -3.77
CA GLN A 117 3.22 -13.68 -5.03
C GLN A 117 2.49 -14.31 -6.21
N GLU A 118 2.41 -15.65 -6.28
CA GLU A 118 1.66 -16.35 -7.32
C GLU A 118 0.17 -16.01 -7.25
N ARG A 119 -0.42 -15.99 -6.05
CA ARG A 119 -1.82 -15.59 -5.84
C ARG A 119 -2.08 -14.15 -6.27
N TRP A 120 -1.12 -13.26 -6.05
CA TRP A 120 -1.18 -11.87 -6.53
C TRP A 120 -1.18 -11.80 -8.06
N THR A 121 -0.27 -12.52 -8.72
CA THR A 121 -0.20 -12.59 -10.19
C THR A 121 -1.46 -13.21 -10.79
N ASN A 122 -1.87 -14.39 -10.30
CA ASN A 122 -3.03 -15.13 -10.80
C ASN A 122 -4.36 -14.45 -10.48
N GLY A 123 -4.39 -13.57 -9.47
CA GLY A 123 -5.54 -12.72 -9.16
C GLY A 123 -5.81 -11.62 -10.21
N GLY A 124 -4.98 -11.49 -11.25
CA GLY A 124 -5.17 -10.50 -12.32
C GLY A 124 -4.89 -9.05 -11.90
N LEU A 125 -4.25 -8.86 -10.73
CA LEU A 125 -3.98 -7.53 -10.15
C LEU A 125 -2.91 -6.77 -10.93
N GLU A 126 -1.95 -7.50 -11.52
CA GLU A 126 -0.89 -6.94 -12.36
C GLU A 126 -1.46 -6.27 -13.60
N ASP A 127 -2.42 -6.94 -14.26
CA ASP A 127 -3.06 -6.44 -15.48
C ASP A 127 -4.07 -5.32 -15.20
N ALA A 128 -4.66 -5.32 -14.00
CA ALA A 128 -5.68 -4.37 -13.59
C ALA A 128 -5.13 -2.99 -13.17
N GLN A 129 -3.81 -2.76 -13.19
CA GLN A 129 -3.17 -1.46 -12.92
C GLN A 129 -3.63 -0.71 -11.66
N ARG A 130 -4.63 0.17 -11.76
CA ARG A 130 -5.25 0.90 -10.62
C ARG A 130 -6.64 0.38 -10.27
N THR A 131 -7.30 -0.35 -11.16
CA THR A 131 -8.65 -0.89 -10.98
C THR A 131 -8.67 -2.18 -10.18
N TRP A 132 -7.49 -2.74 -9.85
CA TRP A 132 -7.38 -3.88 -8.95
C TRP A 132 -8.04 -3.62 -7.59
N VAL A 133 -8.01 -2.36 -7.12
CA VAL A 133 -8.68 -1.98 -5.87
C VAL A 133 -10.19 -2.19 -5.98
N ASP A 134 -10.78 -1.90 -7.13
CA ASP A 134 -12.21 -2.10 -7.40
C ASP A 134 -12.57 -3.59 -7.41
N GLN A 135 -11.66 -4.45 -7.89
CA GLN A 135 -11.84 -5.91 -7.84
C GLN A 135 -11.85 -6.43 -6.41
N VAL A 136 -10.92 -5.96 -5.56
CA VAL A 136 -10.95 -6.31 -4.14
C VAL A 136 -12.23 -5.78 -3.50
N GLN A 137 -12.63 -4.54 -3.78
CA GLN A 137 -13.87 -3.95 -3.26
C GLN A 137 -15.12 -4.77 -3.61
N ALA A 138 -15.23 -5.26 -4.85
CA ALA A 138 -16.38 -6.03 -5.32
C ALA A 138 -16.63 -7.33 -4.52
N THR A 139 -15.60 -7.87 -3.86
CA THR A 139 -15.72 -9.08 -3.03
C THR A 139 -16.15 -8.80 -1.58
N TYR A 140 -16.28 -7.53 -1.18
CA TYR A 140 -16.69 -7.19 0.18
C TYR A 140 -18.21 -7.21 0.34
N PRO A 141 -18.77 -8.06 1.22
CA PRO A 141 -20.21 -8.18 1.39
C PRO A 141 -20.88 -6.95 2.04
N ASN A 142 -20.10 -6.02 2.60
CA ASN A 142 -20.61 -4.90 3.42
C ASN A 142 -20.34 -3.52 2.79
N LEU A 143 -20.31 -3.42 1.45
CA LEU A 143 -20.15 -2.12 0.79
C LEU A 143 -21.29 -1.14 1.10
N GLU A 144 -22.49 -1.65 1.42
CA GLU A 144 -23.66 -0.81 1.73
C GLU A 144 -23.53 -0.06 3.06
N THR A 145 -22.81 -0.63 4.04
CA THR A 145 -22.63 -0.06 5.38
C THR A 145 -21.33 0.72 5.55
N ARG A 146 -20.44 0.68 4.56
CA ARG A 146 -19.11 1.31 4.63
C ARG A 146 -18.87 2.22 3.43
N SER A 147 -18.32 3.40 3.69
CA SER A 147 -17.91 4.27 2.58
C SER A 147 -16.77 3.66 1.77
N LEU A 148 -16.82 3.81 0.45
CA LEU A 148 -15.75 3.39 -0.47
C LEU A 148 -14.39 4.00 -0.09
N LYS A 149 -14.39 5.23 0.42
CA LYS A 149 -13.20 5.90 0.95
C LYS A 149 -12.56 5.12 2.10
N SER A 150 -13.36 4.68 3.08
CA SER A 150 -12.88 3.91 4.23
C SER A 150 -12.28 2.57 3.79
N LEU A 151 -12.94 1.91 2.83
CA LEU A 151 -12.48 0.65 2.27
C LEU A 151 -11.19 0.82 1.47
N ASN A 152 -11.08 1.85 0.63
CA ASN A 152 -9.85 2.20 -0.08
C ASN A 152 -8.68 2.42 0.88
N CYS A 153 -8.89 3.19 1.95
CA CYS A 153 -7.86 3.38 2.97
C CYS A 153 -7.45 2.05 3.61
N GLU A 154 -8.40 1.14 3.85
CA GLU A 154 -8.11 -0.19 4.41
C GLU A 154 -7.30 -1.05 3.43
N ILE A 155 -7.73 -1.16 2.17
CA ILE A 155 -7.04 -1.93 1.13
C ILE A 155 -5.61 -1.43 0.95
N HIS A 156 -5.42 -0.11 0.82
CA HIS A 156 -4.07 0.48 0.72
C HIS A 156 -3.23 0.25 1.98
N THR A 157 -3.84 0.30 3.17
CA THR A 157 -3.11 0.03 4.41
C THR A 157 -2.62 -1.42 4.46
N GLY A 158 -3.45 -2.37 4.04
CA GLY A 158 -3.07 -3.78 3.92
C GLY A 158 -1.96 -3.99 2.90
N MET A 159 -2.11 -3.40 1.72
CA MET A 159 -1.12 -3.43 0.64
C MET A 159 0.25 -2.94 1.08
N MET A 160 0.31 -1.81 1.80
CA MET A 160 1.57 -1.29 2.33
C MET A 160 2.21 -2.24 3.34
N GLY A 161 1.41 -2.97 4.13
CA GLY A 161 1.90 -4.03 5.00
C GLY A 161 2.61 -5.14 4.23
N LEU A 162 1.97 -5.63 3.16
CA LEU A 162 2.52 -6.70 2.32
C LEU A 162 3.77 -6.26 1.56
N LEU A 163 3.79 -5.05 1.02
CA LEU A 163 4.96 -4.48 0.31
C LEU A 163 6.16 -4.31 1.24
N VAL A 164 5.96 -3.66 2.39
CA VAL A 164 7.05 -3.42 3.36
C VAL A 164 7.50 -4.74 3.99
N GLY A 165 6.58 -5.67 4.23
CA GLY A 165 6.89 -7.03 4.66
C GLY A 165 7.65 -7.86 3.63
N GLN A 166 7.68 -7.42 2.37
CA GLN A 166 8.18 -8.20 1.23
C GLN A 166 7.41 -9.52 1.13
N ILE A 167 6.08 -9.47 1.21
CA ILE A 167 5.19 -10.63 0.97
C ILE A 167 4.78 -10.70 -0.50
N ILE A 168 4.69 -9.54 -1.13
CA ILE A 168 4.39 -9.38 -2.56
C ILE A 168 5.34 -8.33 -3.14
N ARG A 169 5.58 -8.45 -4.44
CA ARG A 169 6.37 -7.55 -5.26
C ARG A 169 5.62 -7.35 -6.57
N PRO A 170 4.80 -6.30 -6.64
CA PRO A 170 4.09 -6.03 -7.87
C PRO A 170 5.07 -5.67 -8.99
N THR A 171 4.80 -6.16 -10.18
CA THR A 171 5.57 -5.78 -11.37
C THR A 171 5.03 -4.46 -11.94
N GLY A 172 5.79 -3.83 -12.84
CA GLY A 172 5.66 -2.41 -13.20
C GLY A 172 4.32 -1.92 -13.77
N GLY A 173 3.30 -2.77 -13.88
CA GLY A 173 1.95 -2.40 -14.36
C GLY A 173 1.06 -1.77 -13.29
N CYS A 174 1.22 -2.11 -12.00
CA CYS A 174 0.29 -1.67 -10.95
C CYS A 174 0.58 -0.27 -10.38
N TRP A 175 1.71 0.34 -10.76
CA TRP A 175 2.09 1.68 -10.35
C TRP A 175 1.92 2.66 -11.50
N PRO A 176 1.53 3.92 -11.26
CA PRO A 176 1.72 4.93 -12.28
C PRO A 176 3.21 5.02 -12.61
N SER A 177 3.59 4.67 -13.84
CA SER A 177 4.87 5.09 -14.40
C SER A 177 4.90 6.61 -14.42
N THR A 178 5.44 7.23 -13.38
CA THR A 178 5.70 8.66 -13.36
C THR A 178 7.00 8.90 -14.12
N SER A 179 6.92 8.94 -15.45
CA SER A 179 7.83 9.69 -16.34
C SER A 179 7.69 9.20 -17.79
N THR A 180 6.69 9.71 -18.50
CA THR A 180 6.93 10.09 -19.89
C THR A 180 7.28 11.58 -19.84
N SER A 181 8.57 11.90 -19.75
CA SER A 181 9.03 13.27 -19.95
C SER A 181 8.58 13.73 -21.34
N PRO A 182 7.75 14.78 -21.46
CA PRO A 182 7.37 15.33 -22.76
C PRO A 182 8.52 16.19 -23.28
N SER A 183 9.60 15.55 -23.73
CA SER A 183 10.75 16.22 -24.34
C SER A 183 11.14 15.50 -25.63
N SER A 184 10.20 15.42 -26.56
CA SER A 184 10.50 15.18 -27.97
C SER A 184 9.39 15.81 -28.81
N ARG A 185 9.35 17.14 -28.87
CA ARG A 185 8.81 17.82 -30.05
C ARG A 185 9.98 18.02 -31.01
N PRO A 186 10.01 17.39 -32.20
CA PRO A 186 10.90 17.84 -33.24
C PRO A 186 10.46 19.25 -33.65
N ALA A 187 11.41 20.19 -33.65
CA ALA A 187 11.20 21.50 -34.26
C ALA A 187 10.98 21.31 -35.76
N SER A 188 9.88 21.85 -36.28
CA SER A 188 9.67 22.12 -37.70
C SER A 188 9.88 23.60 -37.95
#